data_AF-A0A7V4U1Y6-F1
#
_entry.id   AF-A0A7V4U1Y6-F1
#
_cell.length_a   1.000
_cell.length_b   1.000
_cell.length_c   1.000
_cell.angle_alpha   90.00
_cell.angle_beta   90.00
_cell.angle_gamma   90.00
#
_symmetry.space_group_name_H-M   'P 1'
#
loop_
_entity.id
_entity.type
_entity.pdbx_description
1 polymer ?
#
loop_
_entity_poly.entity_id
_entity_poly.type
_entity_poly.pdbx_seq_one_letter_code
_entity_poly.pdbx_strand_id
1 'polypeptide(L)'
;MAEPNEGAFTFLVPAGWRTSGGIFRVNPTMQGGAAQSIAAKLDLSVKRDNFGTVMLRWLPDMLYFDMSRSPAGQMGLFPPGSNYNGMTVYPVMPAEEYIRQIVFPSVHPAAGQVQVTTRTKLPGLARQYLKLARATQPMIDFSYDAAVVSFTYSENGKQFEERMLAVVENWGQAGAGMWGNKETFYVRAPKGRLKQWEPVLREIRLSIIINQKWLSEEIRGQLVRAGIMNRTLQEMQRIDREITAHRQQVNAEINHDFFLTVTEQEDYINPFTKQVETGSNQWRFRWENNQGDVIYTNQEDYNPNTDMHLNLNGFKLSRIRKR
;
A
#
# COMPACT_ATOMS: atom_id res chain seq x y z
N MET A 1 35.28 3.84 13.16
CA MET A 1 34.32 4.94 13.40
C MET A 1 33.02 4.33 13.89
N ALA A 2 32.29 5.00 14.79
CA ALA A 2 30.94 4.58 15.19
C ALA A 2 29.89 5.27 14.29
N GLU A 3 28.74 4.64 14.11
CA GLU A 3 27.55 5.28 13.54
C GLU A 3 27.20 6.53 14.38
N PRO A 4 27.03 7.71 13.76
CA PRO A 4 27.11 8.99 14.48
C PRO A 4 25.88 9.35 15.32
N ASN A 5 24.71 8.78 15.06
CA ASN A 5 23.46 9.25 15.66
C ASN A 5 23.01 8.39 16.86
N GLU A 6 23.04 7.06 16.72
CA GLU A 6 22.58 6.14 17.75
C GLU A 6 23.67 5.17 18.22
N GLY A 7 24.86 5.17 17.60
CA GLY A 7 25.93 4.24 17.95
C GLY A 7 25.56 2.78 17.65
N ALA A 8 24.75 2.58 16.61
CA ALA A 8 24.15 1.29 16.25
C ALA A 8 25.17 0.25 15.77
N PHE A 9 26.29 0.71 15.21
CA PHE A 9 27.38 -0.15 14.75
C PHE A 9 28.69 0.63 14.65
N THR A 10 29.79 -0.09 14.47
CA THR A 10 31.10 0.47 14.12
C THR A 10 31.57 -0.06 12.77
N PHE A 11 32.37 0.73 12.05
CA PHE A 11 32.92 0.37 10.74
C PHE A 11 34.25 1.09 10.48
N LEU A 12 35.04 0.57 9.54
CA LEU A 12 36.28 1.17 9.08
C LEU A 12 36.01 2.30 8.07
N VAL A 13 36.78 3.38 8.19
CA VAL A 13 36.77 4.50 7.26
C VAL A 13 38.22 4.82 6.92
N PRO A 14 38.61 4.89 5.63
CA PRO A 14 39.97 5.26 5.27
C PRO A 14 40.33 6.65 5.78
N ALA A 15 41.60 6.85 6.14
CA ALA A 15 42.08 8.15 6.60
C ALA A 15 41.78 9.25 5.58
N GLY A 16 41.28 10.40 6.07
CA GLY A 16 40.91 11.55 5.25
C GLY A 16 39.56 11.46 4.54
N TRP A 17 38.87 10.31 4.59
CA TRP A 17 37.51 10.18 4.08
C TRP A 17 36.50 10.75 5.08
N ARG A 18 35.30 11.07 4.57
CA ARG A 18 34.22 11.72 5.31
C ARG A 18 33.00 10.82 5.36
N THR A 19 32.25 10.91 6.44
CA THR A 19 30.96 10.26 6.59
C THR A 19 29.84 11.31 6.68
N SER A 20 28.64 10.95 6.25
CA SER A 20 27.45 11.80 6.35
C SER A 20 26.21 10.94 6.46
N GLY A 21 25.25 11.38 7.27
CA GLY A 21 24.05 10.63 7.61
C GLY A 21 24.31 9.64 8.75
N GLY A 22 23.41 8.68 8.92
CA GLY A 22 23.40 7.74 10.03
C GLY A 22 22.02 7.12 10.19
N ILE A 23 21.78 6.55 11.38
CA ILE A 23 20.45 6.09 11.76
C ILE A 23 19.53 7.29 11.94
N PHE A 24 18.30 7.19 11.44
CA PHE A 24 17.26 8.16 11.69
C PHE A 24 15.91 7.48 11.93
N ARG A 25 15.00 8.21 12.58
CA ARG A 25 13.66 7.76 12.95
C ARG A 25 12.64 8.61 12.18
N VAL A 26 11.67 7.96 11.55
CA VAL A 26 10.58 8.67 10.87
C VAL A 26 9.53 9.09 11.90
N ASN A 27 9.04 10.33 11.81
CA ASN A 27 7.91 10.79 12.60
C ASN A 27 6.60 10.38 11.92
N PRO A 28 5.76 9.53 12.55
CA PRO A 28 4.55 9.02 11.92
C PRO A 28 3.51 10.11 11.59
N THR A 29 3.48 11.21 12.36
CA THR A 29 2.51 12.29 12.11
C THR A 29 2.87 13.13 10.89
N MET A 30 4.16 13.29 10.62
CA MET A 30 4.65 14.00 9.43
C MET A 30 4.57 13.14 8.17
N GLN A 31 4.69 11.81 8.32
CA GLN A 31 4.70 10.87 7.20
C GLN A 31 3.29 10.49 6.72
N GLY A 32 2.23 10.87 7.45
CA GLY A 32 0.86 10.45 7.16
C GLY A 32 0.55 9.01 7.57
N GLY A 33 1.31 8.45 8.51
CA GLY A 33 1.05 7.14 9.10
C GLY A 33 2.29 6.44 9.67
N ALA A 34 2.04 5.31 10.33
CA ALA A 34 3.02 4.67 11.21
C ALA A 34 3.96 3.68 10.50
N ALA A 35 3.67 3.27 9.26
CA ALA A 35 4.37 2.17 8.61
C ALA A 35 5.89 2.39 8.52
N GLN A 36 6.32 3.57 8.10
CA GLN A 36 7.76 3.90 8.00
C GLN A 36 8.43 4.10 9.37
N SER A 37 7.67 4.11 10.46
CA SER A 37 8.18 4.32 11.82
C SER A 37 8.34 3.02 12.60
N ILE A 38 8.06 1.85 11.98
CA ILE A 38 8.19 0.54 12.63
C ILE A 38 9.65 0.26 13.02
N ALA A 39 10.59 0.51 12.10
CA ALA A 39 12.01 0.27 12.28
C ALA A 39 12.81 1.57 12.13
N ALA A 40 13.95 1.66 12.81
CA ALA A 40 14.97 2.65 12.51
C ALA A 40 15.38 2.55 11.03
N LYS A 41 15.69 3.70 10.41
CA LYS A 41 16.15 3.80 9.02
C LYS A 41 17.62 4.14 8.99
N LEU A 42 18.33 3.74 7.94
CA LEU A 42 19.74 4.06 7.74
C LEU A 42 19.91 4.80 6.42
N ASP A 43 20.45 6.02 6.46
CA ASP A 43 21.01 6.67 5.29
C ASP A 43 22.42 7.13 5.65
N LEU A 44 23.43 6.37 5.21
CA LEU A 44 24.81 6.61 5.58
C LEU A 44 25.67 6.58 4.33
N SER A 45 26.52 7.58 4.18
CA SER A 45 27.50 7.66 3.10
C SER A 45 28.91 7.77 3.64
N VAL A 46 29.85 7.11 2.94
CA VAL A 46 31.30 7.18 3.17
C VAL A 46 31.93 7.65 1.87
N LYS A 47 32.57 8.84 1.91
CA LYS A 47 33.00 9.58 0.72
C LYS A 47 34.48 9.92 0.81
N ARG A 48 35.19 9.76 -0.30
CA ARG A 48 36.60 10.19 -0.42
C ARG A 48 36.76 11.71 -0.33
N ASP A 49 35.80 12.46 -0.83
CA ASP A 49 35.80 13.92 -0.87
C ASP A 49 34.37 14.48 -0.70
N ASN A 50 34.23 15.80 -0.62
CA ASN A 50 32.93 16.47 -0.46
C ASN A 50 31.95 16.19 -1.62
N PHE A 51 32.47 15.85 -2.80
CA PHE A 51 31.68 15.59 -3.99
C PHE A 51 31.28 14.11 -4.13
N GLY A 52 31.74 13.24 -3.22
CA GLY A 52 31.52 11.81 -3.32
C GLY A 52 32.10 11.22 -4.61
N THR A 53 33.27 11.69 -5.06
CA THR A 53 33.87 11.20 -6.31
C THR A 53 34.10 9.69 -6.26
N VAL A 54 34.50 9.17 -5.10
CA VAL A 54 34.43 7.74 -4.75
C VAL A 54 33.58 7.63 -3.50
N MET A 55 32.56 6.77 -3.52
CA MET A 55 31.57 6.70 -2.45
C MET A 55 30.94 5.32 -2.32
N LEU A 56 30.61 4.96 -1.08
CA LEU A 56 29.64 3.93 -0.70
C LEU A 56 28.50 4.62 0.04
N ARG A 57 27.25 4.29 -0.28
CA ARG A 57 26.08 4.79 0.47
C ARG A 57 25.05 3.69 0.68
N TRP A 58 24.64 3.51 1.93
CA TRP A 58 23.46 2.75 2.30
C TRP A 58 22.26 3.66 2.26
N LEU A 59 21.17 3.15 1.71
CA LEU A 59 19.89 3.85 1.57
C LEU A 59 18.87 3.24 2.54
N PRO A 60 17.87 4.02 2.96
CA PRO A 60 16.89 3.55 3.91
C PRO A 60 16.04 2.44 3.30
N ASP A 61 15.70 1.46 4.13
CA ASP A 61 14.62 0.51 3.83
C ASP A 61 13.30 1.29 3.85
N MET A 62 12.55 1.27 2.76
CA MET A 62 11.28 1.96 2.58
C MET A 62 10.18 0.94 2.35
N LEU A 63 9.06 1.13 3.05
CA LEU A 63 7.83 0.38 2.79
C LEU A 63 6.98 1.08 1.73
N TYR A 64 6.35 0.27 0.89
CA TYR A 64 5.43 0.67 -0.15
C TYR A 64 4.16 -0.16 0.01
N PHE A 65 3.10 0.29 -0.66
CA PHE A 65 1.84 -0.42 -0.66
C PHE A 65 1.37 -0.68 -2.08
N ASP A 66 1.22 -1.95 -2.45
CA ASP A 66 0.62 -2.36 -3.70
C ASP A 66 -0.89 -2.43 -3.55
N MET A 67 -1.54 -1.32 -3.92
CA MET A 67 -3.00 -1.18 -3.84
C MET A 67 -3.73 -2.02 -4.91
N SER A 68 -3.04 -2.53 -5.95
CA SER A 68 -3.66 -3.19 -7.11
C SER A 68 -4.47 -4.44 -6.76
N ARG A 69 -4.19 -5.05 -5.61
CA ARG A 69 -4.86 -6.27 -5.12
C ARG A 69 -5.91 -6.01 -4.04
N SER A 70 -6.10 -4.75 -3.65
CA SER A 70 -7.12 -4.37 -2.66
C SER A 70 -8.43 -3.97 -3.35
N PRO A 71 -9.59 -4.16 -2.68
CA PRO A 71 -10.86 -3.62 -3.16
C PRO A 71 -10.80 -2.11 -3.39
N ALA A 72 -10.12 -1.36 -2.49
CA ALA A 72 -9.96 0.09 -2.61
C ALA A 72 -9.23 0.48 -3.91
N GLY A 73 -8.14 -0.22 -4.26
CA GLY A 73 -7.40 0.01 -5.49
C GLY A 73 -8.16 -0.38 -6.75
N GLN A 74 -8.93 -1.48 -6.70
CA GLN A 74 -9.82 -1.86 -7.81
C GLN A 74 -10.90 -0.81 -8.09
N MET A 75 -11.30 -0.05 -7.06
CA MET A 75 -12.20 1.10 -7.19
C MET A 75 -11.48 2.40 -7.60
N GLY A 76 -10.18 2.36 -7.90
CA GLY A 76 -9.39 3.54 -8.29
C GLY A 76 -9.02 4.47 -7.13
N LEU A 77 -9.22 4.07 -5.88
CA LEU A 77 -8.80 4.84 -4.71
C LEU A 77 -7.29 4.66 -4.48
N PHE A 78 -6.64 5.73 -4.03
CA PHE A 78 -5.20 5.76 -3.74
C PHE A 78 -4.32 5.35 -4.95
N PRO A 79 -4.25 6.19 -6.00
CA PRO A 79 -3.43 5.89 -7.18
C PRO A 79 -1.91 5.84 -6.85
N PRO A 80 -1.07 5.25 -7.73
CA PRO A 80 0.39 5.27 -7.55
C PRO A 80 0.94 6.67 -7.28
N GLY A 81 1.85 6.78 -6.31
CA GLY A 81 2.40 8.04 -5.81
C GLY A 81 1.62 8.67 -4.64
N SER A 82 0.40 8.20 -4.35
CA SER A 82 -0.35 8.61 -3.16
C SER A 82 0.23 8.02 -1.86
N ASN A 83 -0.31 8.43 -0.71
CA ASN A 83 0.07 7.93 0.61
C ASN A 83 -1.00 6.99 1.17
N TYR A 84 -0.57 5.84 1.68
CA TYR A 84 -1.41 4.91 2.44
C TYR A 84 -0.71 4.53 3.74
N ASN A 85 -1.20 5.07 4.86
CA ASN A 85 -0.63 4.87 6.21
C ASN A 85 0.89 5.11 6.28
N GLY A 86 1.36 6.16 5.62
CA GLY A 86 2.77 6.54 5.57
C GLY A 86 3.60 5.83 4.50
N MET A 87 3.02 4.86 3.79
CA MET A 87 3.66 4.19 2.65
C MET A 87 3.29 4.89 1.35
N THR A 88 4.25 5.01 0.44
CA THR A 88 3.93 5.41 -0.93
C THR A 88 3.21 4.26 -1.62
N VAL A 89 2.07 4.55 -2.23
CA VAL A 89 1.36 3.57 -3.05
C VAL A 89 2.12 3.36 -4.34
N TYR A 90 2.55 2.13 -4.58
CA TYR A 90 3.30 1.76 -5.77
C TYR A 90 3.20 0.24 -5.97
N PRO A 91 2.98 -0.26 -7.21
CA PRO A 91 2.96 -1.69 -7.46
C PRO A 91 4.28 -2.35 -7.10
N VAL A 92 4.22 -3.58 -6.59
CA VAL A 92 5.44 -4.37 -6.36
C VAL A 92 6.17 -4.61 -7.67
N MET A 93 7.51 -4.53 -7.64
CA MET A 93 8.34 -4.72 -8.83
C MET A 93 9.61 -5.53 -8.52
N PRO A 94 10.23 -6.16 -9.54
CA PRO A 94 11.54 -6.79 -9.39
C PRO A 94 12.62 -5.80 -8.93
N ALA A 95 13.64 -6.29 -8.23
CA ALA A 95 14.71 -5.47 -7.68
C ALA A 95 15.48 -4.68 -8.76
N GLU A 96 15.66 -5.24 -9.96
CA GLU A 96 16.26 -4.52 -11.08
C GLU A 96 15.46 -3.28 -11.48
N GLU A 97 14.12 -3.41 -11.56
CA GLU A 97 13.24 -2.28 -11.87
C GLU A 97 13.19 -1.29 -10.72
N TYR A 98 13.13 -1.77 -9.47
CA TYR A 98 13.18 -0.91 -8.28
C TYR A 98 14.42 -0.01 -8.30
N ILE A 99 15.58 -0.59 -8.59
CA ILE A 99 16.83 0.17 -8.70
C ILE A 99 16.73 1.23 -9.79
N ARG A 100 16.23 0.87 -10.98
CA ARG A 100 16.23 1.77 -12.15
C ARG A 100 15.15 2.85 -12.11
N GLN A 101 13.97 2.52 -11.59
CA GLN A 101 12.79 3.40 -11.63
C GLN A 101 12.66 4.24 -10.35
N ILE A 102 13.15 3.75 -9.21
CA ILE A 102 12.99 4.41 -7.92
C ILE A 102 14.34 4.86 -7.37
N VAL A 103 15.27 3.92 -7.14
CA VAL A 103 16.52 4.23 -6.42
C VAL A 103 17.38 5.22 -7.20
N PHE A 104 17.79 4.87 -8.42
CA PHE A 104 18.72 5.67 -9.21
C PHE A 104 18.21 7.11 -9.43
N PRO A 105 16.95 7.35 -9.90
CA PRO A 105 16.45 8.71 -10.08
C PRO A 105 16.36 9.50 -8.76
N SER A 106 16.06 8.84 -7.64
CA SER A 106 15.95 9.51 -6.34
C SER A 106 17.28 10.02 -5.79
N VAL A 107 18.37 9.26 -5.99
CA VAL A 107 19.71 9.65 -5.50
C VAL A 107 20.53 10.45 -6.50
N HIS A 108 20.17 10.38 -7.79
CA HIS A 108 20.84 11.07 -8.89
C HIS A 108 19.87 11.86 -9.77
N PRO A 109 19.09 12.82 -9.21
CA PRO A 109 18.09 13.57 -9.97
C PRO A 109 18.70 14.47 -11.06
N ALA A 110 19.98 14.81 -10.94
CA ALA A 110 20.72 15.64 -11.90
C ALA A 110 21.59 14.82 -12.87
N ALA A 111 21.53 13.48 -12.83
CA ALA A 111 22.33 12.65 -13.73
C ALA A 111 21.85 12.75 -15.18
N GLY A 112 22.79 12.98 -16.09
CA GLY A 112 22.59 12.96 -17.54
C GLY A 112 23.33 11.81 -18.20
N GLN A 113 22.98 11.50 -19.45
CA GLN A 113 23.66 10.45 -20.24
C GLN A 113 23.70 9.08 -19.53
N VAL A 114 22.63 8.74 -18.82
CA VAL A 114 22.55 7.51 -18.03
C VAL A 114 22.50 6.29 -18.97
N GLN A 115 23.38 5.33 -18.74
CA GLN A 115 23.43 4.05 -19.46
C GLN A 115 23.51 2.91 -18.45
N VAL A 116 22.63 1.93 -18.59
CA VAL A 116 22.70 0.68 -17.82
C VAL A 116 23.69 -0.24 -18.53
N THR A 117 24.79 -0.58 -17.86
CA THR A 117 25.86 -1.41 -18.44
C THR A 117 25.69 -2.89 -18.11
N THR A 118 25.08 -3.24 -16.97
CA THR A 118 24.86 -4.64 -16.58
C THR A 118 23.65 -4.75 -15.66
N ARG A 119 22.94 -5.88 -15.76
CA ARG A 119 21.84 -6.28 -14.88
C ARG A 119 22.09 -7.71 -14.45
N THR A 120 22.16 -7.95 -13.15
CA THR A 120 22.48 -9.27 -12.61
C THR A 120 21.49 -9.61 -11.51
N LYS A 121 20.67 -10.64 -11.74
CA LYS A 121 19.81 -11.21 -10.68
C LYS A 121 20.68 -11.97 -9.68
N LEU A 122 20.31 -11.87 -8.40
CA LEU A 122 20.97 -12.53 -7.28
C LEU A 122 20.02 -13.51 -6.57
N PRO A 123 19.56 -14.58 -7.24
CA PRO A 123 18.59 -15.52 -6.64
C PRO A 123 19.15 -16.24 -5.41
N GLY A 124 20.47 -16.38 -5.29
CA GLY A 124 21.12 -16.90 -4.08
C GLY A 124 20.89 -16.00 -2.86
N LEU A 125 21.02 -14.67 -3.03
CA LEU A 125 20.77 -13.69 -1.98
C LEU A 125 19.29 -13.66 -1.61
N ALA A 126 18.39 -13.63 -2.59
CA ALA A 126 16.95 -13.69 -2.36
C ALA A 126 16.55 -14.94 -1.54
N ARG A 127 17.14 -16.12 -1.83
CA ARG A 127 16.92 -17.34 -1.05
C ARG A 127 17.44 -17.26 0.38
N GLN A 128 18.55 -16.55 0.63
CA GLN A 128 19.07 -16.35 1.98
C GLN A 128 18.11 -15.51 2.83
N TYR A 129 17.60 -14.42 2.27
CA TYR A 129 16.56 -13.59 2.91
C TYR A 129 15.29 -14.39 3.18
N LEU A 130 14.80 -15.16 2.19
CA LEU A 130 13.64 -16.02 2.38
C LEU A 130 13.83 -17.05 3.51
N LYS A 131 15.03 -17.66 3.61
CA LYS A 131 15.35 -18.62 4.67
C LYS A 131 15.30 -17.95 6.05
N LEU A 132 15.85 -16.74 6.18
CA LEU A 132 15.83 -15.98 7.44
C LEU A 132 14.41 -15.55 7.83
N ALA A 133 13.63 -15.09 6.86
CA ALA A 133 12.24 -14.69 7.06
C ALA A 133 11.39 -15.86 7.55
N ARG A 134 11.51 -17.04 6.92
CA ARG A 134 10.80 -18.26 7.35
C ARG A 134 11.17 -18.71 8.76
N ALA A 135 12.41 -18.45 9.20
CA ALA A 135 12.85 -18.80 10.55
C ALA A 135 12.30 -17.85 11.63
N THR A 136 11.98 -16.60 11.27
CA THR A 136 11.58 -15.55 12.23
C THR A 136 10.09 -15.22 12.17
N GLN A 137 9.46 -15.40 11.01
CA GLN A 137 8.07 -15.05 10.72
C GLN A 137 7.43 -16.14 9.82
N PRO A 138 7.28 -17.40 10.32
CA PRO A 138 6.85 -18.53 9.50
C PRO A 138 5.42 -18.43 8.96
N MET A 139 4.59 -17.55 9.54
CA MET A 139 3.18 -17.38 9.18
C MET A 139 2.96 -16.39 8.01
N ILE A 140 3.99 -15.68 7.57
CA ILE A 140 3.91 -14.73 6.46
C ILE A 140 4.61 -15.33 5.24
N ASP A 141 3.89 -15.38 4.13
CA ASP A 141 4.42 -15.89 2.85
C ASP A 141 5.21 -14.79 2.13
N PHE A 142 6.44 -14.57 2.58
CA PHE A 142 7.34 -13.64 1.93
C PHE A 142 7.84 -14.18 0.58
N SER A 143 8.00 -13.28 -0.37
CA SER A 143 8.80 -13.49 -1.57
C SER A 143 9.88 -12.43 -1.67
N TYR A 144 11.02 -12.81 -2.24
CA TYR A 144 12.17 -11.94 -2.39
C TYR A 144 12.69 -11.95 -3.82
N ASP A 145 13.07 -10.78 -4.32
CA ASP A 145 13.89 -10.63 -5.52
C ASP A 145 15.12 -9.79 -5.18
N ALA A 146 16.25 -10.05 -5.82
CA ALA A 146 17.49 -9.32 -5.53
C ALA A 146 18.27 -9.12 -6.82
N ALA A 147 18.85 -7.94 -6.98
CA ALA A 147 19.61 -7.61 -8.18
C ALA A 147 20.76 -6.65 -7.90
N VAL A 148 21.74 -6.67 -8.80
CA VAL A 148 22.73 -5.62 -8.97
C VAL A 148 22.55 -5.00 -10.35
N VAL A 149 22.51 -3.68 -10.41
CA VAL A 149 22.49 -2.92 -11.66
C VAL A 149 23.70 -2.01 -11.71
N SER A 150 24.42 -2.07 -12.83
CA SER A 150 25.58 -1.22 -13.10
C SER A 150 25.17 -0.08 -14.02
N PHE A 151 25.66 1.13 -13.73
CA PHE A 151 25.38 2.34 -14.48
C PHE A 151 26.67 3.03 -14.89
N THR A 152 26.62 3.74 -16.03
CA THR A 152 27.50 4.87 -16.30
C THR A 152 26.66 6.10 -16.56
N TYR A 153 27.09 7.25 -16.05
CA TYR A 153 26.35 8.50 -16.19
C TYR A 153 27.28 9.70 -16.04
N SER A 154 26.77 10.88 -16.37
CA SER A 154 27.40 12.16 -16.09
C SER A 154 26.63 12.91 -15.00
N GLU A 155 27.35 13.48 -14.05
CA GLU A 155 26.75 14.29 -12.99
C GLU A 155 27.76 15.37 -12.58
N ASN A 156 27.32 16.63 -12.50
CA ASN A 156 28.18 17.77 -12.14
C ASN A 156 29.49 17.84 -12.96
N GLY A 157 29.39 17.59 -14.28
CA GLY A 157 30.53 17.65 -15.20
C GLY A 157 31.53 16.48 -15.09
N LYS A 158 31.26 15.46 -14.28
CA LYS A 158 32.09 14.25 -14.14
C LYS A 158 31.36 13.02 -14.66
N GLN A 159 32.11 12.07 -15.23
CA GLN A 159 31.57 10.76 -15.61
C GLN A 159 31.83 9.72 -14.51
N PHE A 160 30.78 8.99 -14.15
CA PHE A 160 30.80 7.96 -13.11
C PHE A 160 30.51 6.58 -13.69
N GLU A 161 31.04 5.58 -12.97
CA GLU A 161 30.58 4.20 -13.03
C GLU A 161 30.11 3.81 -11.62
N GLU A 162 28.96 3.16 -11.55
CA GLU A 162 28.27 2.87 -10.30
C GLU A 162 27.63 1.49 -10.33
N ARG A 163 27.56 0.83 -9.17
CA ARG A 163 26.79 -0.39 -8.97
C ARG A 163 25.87 -0.22 -7.78
N MET A 164 24.60 -0.50 -8.01
CA MET A 164 23.57 -0.51 -6.97
C MET A 164 23.11 -1.94 -6.72
N LEU A 165 22.95 -2.31 -5.44
CA LEU A 165 22.30 -3.54 -5.01
C LEU A 165 20.99 -3.17 -4.31
N ALA A 166 19.95 -3.96 -4.54
CA ALA A 166 18.74 -3.93 -3.74
C ALA A 166 18.19 -5.35 -3.61
N VAL A 167 17.53 -5.59 -2.48
CA VAL A 167 16.63 -6.72 -2.29
C VAL A 167 15.22 -6.14 -2.15
N VAL A 168 14.26 -6.70 -2.88
CA VAL A 168 12.84 -6.40 -2.71
C VAL A 168 12.20 -7.54 -1.92
N GLU A 169 11.48 -7.17 -0.88
CA GLU A 169 10.71 -8.04 0.00
C GLU A 169 9.22 -7.76 -0.23
N ASN A 170 8.47 -8.78 -0.62
CA ASN A 170 7.02 -8.71 -0.77
C ASN A 170 6.38 -9.62 0.27
N TRP A 171 5.44 -9.08 1.05
CA TRP A 171 4.82 -9.75 2.20
C TRP A 171 3.63 -10.62 1.79
N GLY A 172 3.35 -10.72 0.49
CA GLY A 172 2.30 -11.58 -0.06
C GLY A 172 0.91 -11.14 0.38
N GLN A 173 -0.03 -12.10 0.42
CA GLN A 173 -1.41 -11.83 0.84
C GLN A 173 -1.49 -11.44 2.32
N ALA A 174 -0.67 -12.05 3.18
CA ALA A 174 -0.66 -11.78 4.61
C ALA A 174 -0.24 -10.33 4.94
N GLY A 175 0.62 -9.72 4.12
CA GLY A 175 0.98 -8.31 4.23
C GLY A 175 -0.02 -7.34 3.62
N ALA A 176 -1.17 -7.81 3.13
CA ALA A 176 -2.23 -6.98 2.54
C ALA A 176 -1.77 -6.05 1.39
N GLY A 177 -0.69 -6.41 0.67
CA GLY A 177 -0.09 -5.58 -0.38
C GLY A 177 1.16 -4.80 0.05
N MET A 178 1.60 -4.92 1.31
CA MET A 178 2.87 -4.34 1.75
C MET A 178 4.07 -5.00 1.06
N TRP A 179 5.00 -4.17 0.64
CA TRP A 179 6.31 -4.59 0.17
C TRP A 179 7.33 -3.51 0.49
N GLY A 180 8.62 -3.82 0.37
CA GLY A 180 9.67 -2.84 0.61
C GLY A 180 11.02 -3.30 0.10
N ASN A 181 12.00 -2.41 0.16
CA ASN A 181 13.39 -2.78 -0.06
C ASN A 181 14.08 -3.21 1.24
N LYS A 182 15.09 -4.05 1.07
CA LYS A 182 16.08 -4.46 2.06
C LYS A 182 17.48 -4.25 1.48
N GLU A 183 18.44 -3.95 2.35
CA GLU A 183 19.88 -3.90 2.04
C GLU A 183 20.17 -3.14 0.73
N THR A 184 19.60 -1.94 0.60
CA THR A 184 19.82 -1.13 -0.59
C THR A 184 21.05 -0.25 -0.38
N PHE A 185 22.04 -0.42 -1.24
CA PHE A 185 23.25 0.40 -1.20
C PHE A 185 23.86 0.51 -2.60
N TYR A 186 24.76 1.48 -2.76
CA TYR A 186 25.51 1.61 -3.99
C TYR A 186 26.95 2.05 -3.75
N VAL A 187 27.79 1.71 -4.72
CA VAL A 187 29.19 2.13 -4.79
C VAL A 187 29.45 2.84 -6.11
N ARG A 188 30.19 3.94 -6.07
CA ARG A 188 30.58 4.67 -7.28
C ARG A 188 32.02 5.14 -7.27
N ALA A 189 32.54 5.35 -8.47
CA ALA A 189 33.85 5.94 -8.74
C ALA A 189 33.82 6.64 -10.11
N PRO A 190 34.85 7.45 -10.47
CA PRO A 190 34.99 7.93 -11.83
C PRO A 190 34.97 6.77 -12.82
N LYS A 191 34.40 7.00 -14.00
CA LYS A 191 34.29 5.98 -15.06
C LYS A 191 35.64 5.28 -15.30
N GLY A 192 35.63 3.95 -15.32
CA GLY A 192 36.85 3.14 -15.51
C GLY A 192 37.75 2.99 -14.27
N ARG A 193 37.37 3.56 -13.12
CA ARG A 193 38.13 3.46 -11.86
C ARG A 193 37.42 2.65 -10.78
N LEU A 194 36.19 2.19 -11.00
CA LEU A 194 35.43 1.47 -9.97
C LEU A 194 36.14 0.20 -9.51
N LYS A 195 36.66 -0.60 -10.44
CA LYS A 195 37.40 -1.84 -10.13
C LYS A 195 38.63 -1.63 -9.22
N GLN A 196 39.30 -0.49 -9.34
CA GLN A 196 40.41 -0.12 -8.45
C GLN A 196 39.93 0.11 -7.01
N TRP A 197 38.74 0.69 -6.84
CA TRP A 197 38.20 1.09 -5.54
C TRP A 197 37.34 0.01 -4.89
N GLU A 198 36.90 -1.00 -5.64
CA GLU A 198 36.12 -2.14 -5.15
C GLU A 198 36.68 -2.76 -3.86
N PRO A 199 37.99 -3.07 -3.74
CA PRO A 199 38.52 -3.64 -2.50
C PRO A 199 38.29 -2.74 -1.29
N VAL A 200 38.60 -1.44 -1.42
CA VAL A 200 38.44 -0.47 -0.32
C VAL A 200 36.97 -0.36 0.10
N LEU A 201 36.06 -0.21 -0.88
CA LEU A 201 34.63 -0.05 -0.62
C LEU A 201 34.02 -1.33 -0.02
N ARG A 202 34.51 -2.50 -0.45
CA ARG A 202 34.13 -3.79 0.13
C ARG A 202 34.59 -3.92 1.56
N GLU A 203 35.86 -3.60 1.87
CA GLU A 203 36.38 -3.68 3.25
C GLU A 203 35.62 -2.75 4.20
N ILE A 204 35.26 -1.54 3.77
CA ILE A 204 34.39 -0.64 4.56
C ILE A 204 33.07 -1.36 4.92
N ARG A 205 32.39 -1.95 3.93
CA ARG A 205 31.12 -2.64 4.16
C ARG A 205 31.25 -3.89 5.03
N LEU A 206 32.28 -4.70 4.81
CA LEU A 206 32.50 -5.95 5.55
C LEU A 206 32.98 -5.71 6.99
N SER A 207 33.53 -4.53 7.29
CA SER A 207 33.99 -4.18 8.63
C SER A 207 32.88 -3.78 9.61
N ILE A 208 31.62 -3.80 9.20
CA ILE A 208 30.50 -3.45 10.07
C ILE A 208 30.38 -4.44 11.21
N ILE A 209 30.44 -3.92 12.44
CA ILE A 209 30.19 -4.66 13.67
C ILE A 209 29.00 -4.01 14.37
N ILE A 210 27.90 -4.74 14.48
CA ILE A 210 26.65 -4.24 15.08
C ILE A 210 26.79 -4.21 16.61
N ASN A 211 26.32 -3.12 17.21
CA ASN A 211 26.17 -3.01 18.65
C ASN A 211 25.00 -3.91 19.10
N GLN A 212 25.33 -5.02 19.76
CA GLN A 212 24.35 -6.03 20.17
C GLN A 212 23.31 -5.49 21.15
N LYS A 213 23.68 -4.54 22.02
CA LYS A 213 22.72 -3.90 22.93
C LYS A 213 21.69 -3.09 22.14
N TRP A 214 22.16 -2.21 21.24
CA TRP A 214 21.29 -1.43 20.36
C TRP A 214 20.37 -2.32 19.53
N LEU A 215 20.92 -3.39 18.92
CA LEU A 215 20.14 -4.34 18.12
C LEU A 215 19.02 -4.98 18.94
N SER A 216 19.33 -5.42 20.17
CA SER A 216 18.33 -6.05 21.05
C SER A 216 17.21 -5.09 21.46
N GLU A 217 17.54 -3.82 21.71
CA GLU A 217 16.57 -2.77 22.04
C GLU A 217 15.71 -2.42 20.81
N GLU A 218 16.32 -2.36 19.63
CA GLU A 218 15.61 -2.10 18.38
C GLU A 218 14.63 -3.24 18.03
N ILE A 219 15.03 -4.50 18.16
CA ILE A 219 14.14 -5.65 17.95
C ILE A 219 12.92 -5.57 18.89
N ARG A 220 13.13 -5.29 20.18
CA ARG A 220 12.01 -5.12 21.13
C ARG A 220 11.10 -3.96 20.74
N GLY A 221 11.68 -2.83 20.35
CA GLY A 221 10.92 -1.66 19.90
C GLY A 221 10.10 -1.94 18.63
N GLN A 222 10.68 -2.67 17.66
CA GLN A 222 10.00 -3.08 16.44
C GLN A 222 8.81 -3.98 16.73
N LEU A 223 8.94 -4.96 17.64
CA LEU A 223 7.82 -5.85 18.01
C LEU A 223 6.62 -5.07 18.56
N VAL A 224 6.86 -4.08 19.42
CA VAL A 224 5.79 -3.23 19.97
C VAL A 224 5.12 -2.40 18.85
N ARG A 225 5.92 -1.75 17.99
CA ARG A 225 5.40 -0.90 16.91
C ARG A 225 4.71 -1.70 15.81
N ALA A 226 5.22 -2.89 15.48
CA ALA A 226 4.59 -3.82 14.56
C ALA A 226 3.24 -4.31 15.11
N GLY A 227 3.15 -4.59 16.42
CA GLY A 227 1.88 -4.94 17.07
C GLY A 227 0.83 -3.84 16.98
N ILE A 228 1.22 -2.57 17.14
CA ILE A 228 0.32 -1.42 16.93
C ILE A 228 -0.12 -1.35 15.47
N MET A 229 0.81 -1.45 14.52
CA MET A 229 0.52 -1.40 13.09
C MET A 229 -0.43 -2.52 12.65
N ASN A 230 -0.22 -3.75 13.12
CA ASN A 230 -1.07 -4.89 12.78
C ASN A 230 -2.52 -4.68 13.24
N ARG A 231 -2.74 -4.11 14.42
CA ARG A 231 -4.10 -3.75 14.89
C ARG A 231 -4.73 -2.70 13.99
N THR A 232 -3.97 -1.66 13.60
CA THR A 232 -4.46 -0.63 12.67
C THR A 232 -4.85 -1.23 11.32
N LEU A 233 -4.05 -2.14 10.77
CA LEU A 233 -4.35 -2.80 9.50
C LEU A 233 -5.58 -3.70 9.58
N GLN A 234 -5.74 -4.46 10.68
CA GLN A 234 -6.93 -5.29 10.89
C GLN A 234 -8.21 -4.44 10.95
N GLU A 235 -8.13 -3.27 11.58
CA GLU A 235 -9.25 -2.33 11.66
C GLU A 235 -9.56 -1.68 10.31
N MET A 236 -8.54 -1.29 9.54
CA MET A 236 -8.72 -0.80 8.16
C MET A 236 -9.39 -1.86 7.29
N GLN A 237 -8.97 -3.12 7.37
CA GLN A 237 -9.60 -4.22 6.65
C GLN A 237 -11.06 -4.49 7.08
N ARG A 238 -11.40 -4.21 8.34
CA ARG A 238 -12.79 -4.28 8.82
C ARG A 238 -13.63 -3.17 8.17
N ILE A 239 -13.12 -1.94 8.22
CA ILE A 239 -13.78 -0.76 7.62
C ILE A 239 -13.93 -0.94 6.11
N ASP A 240 -12.91 -1.43 5.40
CA ASP A 240 -12.98 -1.67 3.96
C ASP A 240 -14.08 -2.68 3.61
N ARG A 241 -14.20 -3.76 4.40
CA ARG A 241 -15.28 -4.75 4.22
C ARG A 241 -16.66 -4.12 4.46
N GLU A 242 -16.79 -3.25 5.45
CA GLU A 242 -18.03 -2.52 5.73
C GLU A 242 -18.39 -1.55 4.60
N ILE A 243 -17.42 -0.82 4.06
CA ILE A 243 -17.62 0.07 2.91
C ILE A 243 -18.08 -0.73 1.69
N THR A 244 -17.44 -1.86 1.40
CA THR A 244 -17.85 -2.73 0.28
C THR A 244 -19.26 -3.26 0.49
N ALA A 245 -19.58 -3.78 1.67
CA ALA A 245 -20.91 -4.31 1.98
C ALA A 245 -22.00 -3.21 1.88
N HIS A 246 -21.74 -2.03 2.43
CA HIS A 246 -22.66 -0.91 2.37
C HIS A 246 -22.90 -0.44 0.93
N ARG A 247 -21.84 -0.35 0.11
CA ARG A 247 -21.99 -0.01 -1.32
C ARG A 247 -22.73 -1.09 -2.11
N GLN A 248 -22.52 -2.37 -1.82
CA GLN A 248 -23.30 -3.44 -2.45
C GLN A 248 -24.79 -3.29 -2.12
N GLN A 249 -25.12 -2.97 -0.88
CA GLN A 249 -26.50 -2.71 -0.47
C GLN A 249 -27.07 -1.48 -1.20
N VAL A 250 -26.35 -0.35 -1.22
CA VAL A 250 -26.79 0.86 -1.92
C VAL A 250 -26.95 0.63 -3.42
N ASN A 251 -26.02 -0.09 -4.07
CA ASN A 251 -26.13 -0.42 -5.49
C ASN A 251 -27.29 -1.40 -5.76
N ALA A 252 -27.55 -2.35 -4.86
CA ALA A 252 -28.72 -3.22 -4.97
C ALA A 252 -30.01 -2.42 -4.86
N GLU A 253 -30.07 -1.44 -3.95
CA GLU A 253 -31.20 -0.54 -3.79
C GLU A 253 -31.38 0.39 -5.01
N ILE A 254 -30.31 0.94 -5.57
CA ILE A 254 -30.36 1.74 -6.81
C ILE A 254 -30.83 0.88 -7.99
N ASN A 255 -30.31 -0.34 -8.15
CA ASN A 255 -30.72 -1.23 -9.23
C ASN A 255 -32.17 -1.69 -9.07
N HIS A 256 -32.62 -1.92 -7.83
CA HIS A 256 -34.01 -2.23 -7.51
C HIS A 256 -34.92 -1.05 -7.83
N ASP A 257 -34.56 0.16 -7.40
CA ASP A 257 -35.28 1.40 -7.71
C ASP A 257 -35.32 1.65 -9.22
N PHE A 258 -34.22 1.42 -9.94
CA PHE A 258 -34.17 1.53 -11.38
C PHE A 258 -35.07 0.49 -12.06
N PHE A 259 -35.05 -0.77 -11.59
CA PHE A 259 -35.95 -1.82 -12.08
C PHE A 259 -37.41 -1.41 -11.90
N LEU A 260 -37.82 -1.02 -10.68
CA LEU A 260 -39.16 -0.52 -10.38
C LEU A 260 -39.55 0.67 -11.29
N THR A 261 -38.62 1.60 -11.53
CA THR A 261 -38.87 2.75 -12.41
C THR A 261 -39.11 2.33 -13.86
N VAL A 262 -38.29 1.40 -14.40
CA VAL A 262 -38.41 0.94 -15.79
C VAL A 262 -39.61 0.00 -15.99
N THR A 263 -40.02 -0.75 -14.95
CA THR A 263 -41.20 -1.63 -15.01
C THR A 263 -42.51 -0.93 -14.64
N GLU A 264 -42.47 0.38 -14.33
CA GLU A 264 -43.63 1.15 -13.87
C GLU A 264 -44.30 0.51 -12.63
N GLN A 265 -43.44 0.07 -11.70
CA GLN A 265 -43.80 -0.56 -10.45
C GLN A 265 -43.32 0.26 -9.24
N GLU A 266 -43.84 -0.04 -8.06
CA GLU A 266 -43.44 0.56 -6.79
C GLU A 266 -43.58 -0.48 -5.66
N ASP A 267 -42.80 -0.32 -4.61
CA ASP A 267 -42.87 -1.15 -3.40
C ASP A 267 -43.91 -0.59 -2.42
N TYR A 268 -44.97 -1.35 -2.17
CA TYR A 268 -46.04 -1.02 -1.23
C TYR A 268 -45.95 -1.89 0.03
N ILE A 269 -46.28 -1.29 1.17
CA ILE A 269 -46.46 -1.99 2.44
C ILE A 269 -47.93 -2.43 2.53
N ASN A 270 -48.16 -3.75 2.54
CA ASN A 270 -49.49 -4.32 2.72
C ASN A 270 -50.04 -3.94 4.11
N PRO A 271 -51.24 -3.32 4.19
CA PRO A 271 -51.79 -2.81 5.44
C PRO A 271 -52.20 -3.92 6.42
N PHE A 272 -52.42 -5.17 5.98
CA PHE A 272 -52.81 -6.32 6.80
C PHE A 272 -51.62 -7.17 7.21
N THR A 273 -50.74 -7.54 6.26
CA THR A 273 -49.62 -8.46 6.51
C THR A 273 -48.33 -7.74 6.95
N LYS A 274 -48.23 -6.42 6.69
CA LYS A 274 -47.02 -5.59 6.88
C LYS A 274 -45.83 -6.01 6.01
N GLN A 275 -46.02 -6.91 5.04
CA GLN A 275 -44.99 -7.29 4.09
C GLN A 275 -44.88 -6.25 2.96
N VAL A 276 -43.72 -6.23 2.30
CA VAL A 276 -43.47 -5.38 1.12
C VAL A 276 -43.88 -6.17 -0.11
N GLU A 277 -44.68 -5.55 -0.95
CA GLU A 277 -45.19 -6.11 -2.20
C GLU A 277 -44.94 -5.14 -3.34
N THR A 278 -44.51 -5.67 -4.49
CA THR A 278 -44.33 -4.89 -5.70
C THR A 278 -45.66 -4.79 -6.46
N GLY A 279 -46.09 -3.58 -6.77
CA GLY A 279 -47.34 -3.29 -7.49
C GLY A 279 -47.15 -2.20 -8.54
N SER A 280 -48.16 -1.92 -9.37
CA SER A 280 -48.06 -0.86 -10.39
C SER A 280 -47.98 0.53 -9.74
N ASN A 281 -47.23 1.44 -10.37
CA ASN A 281 -47.12 2.85 -9.96
C ASN A 281 -47.82 3.82 -10.92
N GLN A 282 -48.49 3.31 -11.95
CA GLN A 282 -49.24 4.11 -12.95
C GLN A 282 -50.43 4.87 -12.32
N TRP A 283 -50.83 4.51 -11.11
CA TRP A 283 -51.89 5.15 -10.34
C TRP A 283 -51.41 5.58 -8.96
N ARG A 284 -51.90 6.73 -8.48
CA ARG A 284 -51.45 7.38 -7.23
C ARG A 284 -51.79 6.62 -5.95
N PHE A 285 -52.88 5.86 -5.94
CA PHE A 285 -53.38 5.18 -4.76
C PHE A 285 -53.59 3.69 -5.04
N ARG A 286 -53.02 2.84 -4.20
CA ARG A 286 -53.24 1.39 -4.16
C ARG A 286 -54.01 1.03 -2.90
N TRP A 287 -55.17 0.42 -3.06
CA TRP A 287 -56.00 -0.12 -1.99
C TRP A 287 -55.94 -1.63 -2.02
N GLU A 288 -55.91 -2.26 -0.86
CA GLU A 288 -55.90 -3.72 -0.74
C GLU A 288 -56.87 -4.15 0.36
N ASN A 289 -57.47 -5.35 0.24
CA ASN A 289 -58.30 -5.95 1.29
C ASN A 289 -57.63 -7.19 1.91
N ASN A 290 -58.22 -7.76 2.97
CA ASN A 290 -57.66 -8.93 3.66
C ASN A 290 -57.77 -10.25 2.86
N GLN A 291 -58.39 -10.22 1.68
CA GLN A 291 -58.53 -11.36 0.77
C GLN A 291 -57.48 -11.33 -0.36
N GLY A 292 -56.69 -10.25 -0.46
CA GLY A 292 -55.68 -10.05 -1.50
C GLY A 292 -56.18 -9.33 -2.76
N ASP A 293 -57.41 -8.80 -2.76
CA ASP A 293 -57.89 -7.98 -3.87
C ASP A 293 -57.25 -6.59 -3.82
N VAL A 294 -56.80 -6.10 -4.98
CA VAL A 294 -56.08 -4.82 -5.13
C VAL A 294 -56.82 -3.90 -6.10
N ILE A 295 -56.99 -2.64 -5.71
CA ILE A 295 -57.56 -1.58 -6.53
C ILE A 295 -56.56 -0.44 -6.70
N TYR A 296 -56.40 0.03 -7.93
CA TYR A 296 -55.55 1.17 -8.28
C TYR A 296 -56.42 2.35 -8.73
N THR A 297 -56.15 3.56 -8.23
CA THR A 297 -56.89 4.77 -8.61
C THR A 297 -56.01 6.02 -8.55
N ASN A 298 -56.37 7.03 -9.33
CA ASN A 298 -55.77 8.38 -9.27
C ASN A 298 -56.64 9.38 -8.49
N GLN A 299 -57.86 9.00 -8.15
CA GLN A 299 -58.83 9.85 -7.47
C GLN A 299 -58.54 9.88 -5.97
N GLU A 300 -58.27 11.07 -5.44
CA GLU A 300 -57.95 11.28 -4.02
C GLU A 300 -59.19 11.14 -3.12
N ASP A 301 -60.37 11.41 -3.66
CA ASP A 301 -61.67 11.30 -3.00
C ASP A 301 -62.32 9.93 -3.17
N TYR A 302 -61.74 9.03 -3.97
CA TYR A 302 -62.27 7.70 -4.18
C TYR A 302 -61.99 6.78 -2.98
N ASN A 303 -63.06 6.27 -2.37
CA ASN A 303 -62.99 5.24 -1.33
C ASN A 303 -63.73 3.98 -1.81
N PRO A 304 -63.01 2.87 -2.06
CA PRO A 304 -63.61 1.63 -2.56
C PRO A 304 -64.61 0.99 -1.58
N ASN A 305 -64.55 1.33 -0.28
CA ASN A 305 -65.51 0.83 0.71
C ASN A 305 -66.88 1.52 0.67
N THR A 306 -67.02 2.57 -0.15
CA THR A 306 -68.28 3.31 -0.32
C THR A 306 -68.82 3.24 -1.75
N ASP A 307 -68.13 2.51 -2.62
CA ASP A 307 -68.53 2.32 -4.01
C ASP A 307 -69.62 1.26 -4.11
N MET A 308 -70.86 1.69 -4.39
CA MET A 308 -72.03 0.81 -4.49
C MET A 308 -71.97 -0.15 -5.69
N HIS A 309 -71.07 0.09 -6.66
CA HIS A 309 -70.84 -0.80 -7.79
C HIS A 309 -69.78 -1.86 -7.48
N LEU A 310 -69.04 -1.70 -6.38
CA LEU A 310 -68.02 -2.62 -5.92
C LEU A 310 -68.63 -3.56 -4.87
N ASN A 311 -68.88 -4.82 -5.22
CA ASN A 311 -69.39 -5.83 -4.28
C ASN A 311 -68.31 -6.37 -3.31
N LEU A 312 -67.26 -5.59 -3.04
CA LEU A 312 -66.11 -5.95 -2.21
C LEU A 312 -65.89 -4.86 -1.15
N ASN A 313 -65.54 -5.27 0.09
CA ASN A 313 -65.41 -4.37 1.23
C ASN A 313 -64.12 -4.67 2.03
N GLY A 314 -63.73 -3.73 2.89
CA GLY A 314 -62.61 -3.91 3.82
C GLY A 314 -61.25 -3.48 3.27
N PHE A 315 -61.25 -2.61 2.26
CA PHE A 315 -60.03 -2.07 1.66
C PHE A 315 -59.34 -1.05 2.58
N LYS A 316 -58.01 -1.12 2.63
CA LYS A 316 -57.14 -0.14 3.28
C LYS A 316 -56.08 0.34 2.29
N LEU A 317 -55.67 1.59 2.43
CA LEU A 317 -54.64 2.18 1.59
C LEU A 317 -53.28 1.56 1.90
N SER A 318 -52.61 1.05 0.87
CA SER A 318 -51.24 0.55 0.95
C SER A 318 -50.26 1.73 0.87
N ARG A 319 -49.28 1.78 1.77
CA ARG A 319 -48.31 2.88 1.83
C ARG A 319 -47.07 2.53 1.02
N ILE A 320 -46.52 3.48 0.27
CA ILE A 320 -45.22 3.28 -0.39
C ILE A 320 -44.13 3.10 0.68
N ARG A 321 -43.24 2.12 0.48
CA ARG A 321 -42.10 1.86 1.35
C ARG A 321 -41.18 3.09 1.34
N LYS A 322 -40.77 3.56 2.52
CA LYS A 322 -39.76 4.63 2.61
C LYS A 322 -38.39 4.08 2.20
N ARG A 323 -37.68 4.86 1.39
CA ARG A 323 -36.27 4.65 1.03
C ARG A 323 -35.37 5.17 2.15
#